data_AF-A0A921G3V2-F1
#
_entry.id   AF-A0A921G3V2-F1
#
_cell.length_a   1.000
_cell.length_b   1.000
_cell.length_c   1.000
_cell.angle_alpha   90.00
_cell.angle_beta   90.00
_cell.angle_gamma   90.00
#
_symmetry.space_group_name_H-M   'P 1'
#
loop_
_entity.id
_entity.type
_entity.pdbx_description
1 polymer ?
#
loop_
_entity_poly.entity_id
_entity_poly.type
_entity_poly.pdbx_seq_one_letter_code
_entity_poly.pdbx_strand_id
1 'polypeptide(L)'
;MQSKWLFGIGIVAAALASVYFIVKLDLNNAVLSMVALFSLTNGARAKSFREQGLFRESKWMLWMSLFFGCAFVILLIVSFIA
;
A
#
# COMPACT_ATOMS: atom_id res chain seq x y z
N MET A 1 -6.42 9.78 -17.95
CA MET A 1 -6.22 10.28 -16.56
C MET A 1 -4.75 10.09 -16.19
N GLN A 2 -4.08 11.13 -15.65
CA GLN A 2 -2.66 11.03 -15.30
C GLN A 2 -2.45 9.95 -14.23
N SER A 3 -1.46 9.07 -14.39
CA SER A 3 -1.12 7.97 -13.46
C SER A 3 -1.00 8.41 -11.98
N LYS A 4 -0.66 9.69 -11.74
CA LYS A 4 -0.61 10.31 -10.40
C LYS A 4 -1.96 10.28 -9.66
N TRP A 5 -3.08 10.43 -10.37
CA TRP A 5 -4.42 10.43 -9.77
C TRP A 5 -4.85 9.03 -9.33
N LEU A 6 -4.48 7.99 -10.08
CA LEU A 6 -4.79 6.60 -9.72
C LEU A 6 -4.09 6.20 -8.40
N PHE A 7 -2.83 6.59 -8.22
CA PHE A 7 -2.11 6.38 -6.97
C PHE A 7 -2.75 7.13 -5.79
N GLY A 8 -3.10 8.40 -5.97
CA GLY A 8 -3.73 9.20 -4.92
C GLY A 8 -5.08 8.63 -4.47
N ILE A 9 -5.95 8.28 -5.43
CA ILE A 9 -7.26 7.66 -5.13
C ILE A 9 -7.09 6.32 -4.43
N GLY A 10 -6.17 5.47 -4.90
CA GLY A 10 -5.88 4.18 -4.27
C GLY A 10 -5.41 4.31 -2.82
N ILE A 11 -4.54 5.27 -2.52
CA ILE A 11 -4.06 5.55 -1.16
C ILE A 11 -5.22 5.96 -0.24
N VAL A 12 -6.05 6.91 -0.68
CA VAL A 12 -7.19 7.40 0.12
C VAL A 12 -8.19 6.27 0.35
N ALA A 13 -8.52 5.50 -0.70
CA ALA A 13 -9.44 4.38 -0.58
C ALA A 13 -8.93 3.31 0.39
N ALA A 14 -7.66 2.91 0.28
CA ALA A 14 -7.06 1.91 1.17
C ALA A 14 -6.98 2.40 2.63
N ALA A 15 -6.72 3.69 2.86
CA ALA A 15 -6.71 4.29 4.20
C ALA A 15 -8.12 4.35 4.82
N LEU A 16 -9.14 4.72 4.04
CA LEU A 16 -10.51 4.72 4.53
C LEU A 16 -11.01 3.29 4.79
N ALA A 17 -10.68 2.34 3.92
CA ALA A 17 -11.01 0.94 4.10
C ALA A 17 -10.36 0.36 5.37
N SER A 18 -9.08 0.64 5.63
CA SER A 18 -8.42 0.15 6.84
C SER A 18 -9.08 0.68 8.11
N VAL A 19 -9.36 1.98 8.18
CA VAL A 19 -10.06 2.59 9.32
C VAL A 19 -11.46 1.99 9.49
N TYR A 20 -12.21 1.84 8.40
CA TYR A 20 -13.55 1.24 8.44
C TYR A 20 -13.54 -0.18 9.03
N PHE A 21 -12.62 -1.04 8.57
CA PHE A 21 -12.52 -2.41 9.05
C PHE A 21 -11.98 -2.50 10.49
N ILE A 22 -11.10 -1.60 10.91
CA ILE A 22 -10.69 -1.47 12.31
C ILE A 22 -11.89 -1.19 13.20
N VAL A 23 -12.74 -0.22 12.83
CA VAL A 23 -13.96 0.13 13.60
C VAL A 23 -14.95 -1.04 13.64
N LYS A 24 -15.01 -1.85 12.59
CA LYS A 24 -15.82 -3.08 12.53
C LYS A 24 -15.22 -4.27 13.27
N LEU A 25 -14.01 -4.13 13.84
CA LEU A 25 -13.23 -5.22 14.45
C LEU A 25 -12.95 -6.38 13.47
N ASP A 26 -13.00 -6.10 12.17
CA ASP A 26 -12.63 -7.04 11.11
C ASP A 26 -11.14 -6.89 10.81
N LEU A 27 -10.32 -7.50 11.67
CA LEU A 27 -8.88 -7.33 11.62
C LEU A 27 -8.25 -7.90 10.34
N ASN A 28 -8.86 -8.92 9.73
CA ASN A 28 -8.37 -9.53 8.50
C ASN A 28 -8.42 -8.52 7.34
N ASN A 29 -9.60 -7.92 7.12
CA ASN A 29 -9.78 -6.93 6.07
C ASN A 29 -9.09 -5.60 6.40
N ALA A 30 -8.97 -5.25 7.69
CA ALA A 30 -8.18 -4.10 8.12
C ALA A 30 -6.71 -4.26 7.74
N VAL A 31 -6.09 -5.39 8.08
CA VAL A 31 -4.69 -5.68 7.76
C VAL A 31 -4.48 -5.74 6.25
N LEU A 32 -5.37 -6.40 5.51
CA LEU A 32 -5.30 -6.44 4.05
C LEU A 32 -5.30 -5.04 3.43
N SER A 33 -6.17 -4.16 3.92
CA SER A 33 -6.27 -2.76 3.49
C SER A 33 -5.03 -1.93 3.90
N MET A 34 -4.50 -2.13 5.11
CA MET A 34 -3.27 -1.46 5.56
C MET A 34 -2.04 -1.88 4.75
N VAL A 35 -1.94 -3.16 4.40
CA VAL A 35 -0.83 -3.68 3.59
C VAL A 35 -0.89 -3.12 2.16
N ALA A 36 -2.09 -3.01 1.58
CA ALA A 36 -2.30 -2.30 0.32
C ALA A 36 -1.88 -0.82 0.42
N LEU A 37 -2.31 -0.13 1.48
CA LEU A 37 -1.93 1.25 1.77
C LEU A 37 -0.40 1.42 1.87
N PHE A 38 0.29 0.52 2.56
CA PHE A 38 1.75 0.55 2.67
C PHE A 38 2.42 0.31 1.33
N SER A 39 1.95 -0.62 0.51
CA SER A 39 2.51 -0.81 -0.84
C SER A 39 2.42 0.47 -1.67
N LEU A 40 1.24 1.10 -1.70
CA LEU A 40 0.99 2.31 -2.49
C LEU A 40 1.75 3.54 -1.98
N THR A 41 1.74 3.79 -0.67
CA THR A 41 2.43 4.94 -0.07
C THR A 41 3.96 4.82 -0.17
N ASN A 42 4.52 3.61 -0.02
CA ASN A 42 5.94 3.38 -0.26
C ASN A 42 6.30 3.57 -1.74
N GLY A 43 5.46 3.11 -2.68
CA GLY A 43 5.67 3.36 -4.11
C GLY A 43 5.65 4.85 -4.46
N ALA A 44 4.71 5.60 -3.88
CA ALA A 44 4.65 7.05 -4.02
C ALA A 44 5.90 7.75 -3.43
N ARG A 45 6.36 7.32 -2.25
CA ARG A 45 7.60 7.82 -1.63
C ARG A 45 8.84 7.49 -2.46
N ALA A 46 8.91 6.29 -3.03
CA ALA A 46 10.03 5.88 -3.90
C ALA A 46 10.18 6.81 -5.09
N LYS A 47 9.06 7.19 -5.72
CA LYS A 47 9.03 8.18 -6.80
C LYS A 47 9.44 9.57 -6.33
N SER A 48 8.84 10.05 -5.25
CA SER A 48 9.12 11.38 -4.69
C SER A 48 10.61 11.54 -4.32
N PHE A 49 11.20 10.54 -3.66
CA PHE A 49 12.63 10.55 -3.32
C PHE A 49 13.53 10.53 -4.55
N ARG A 50 13.14 9.82 -5.63
CA ARG A 50 13.89 9.82 -6.88
C ARG A 50 13.88 11.20 -7.54
N GLU A 51 12.74 11.89 -7.53
CA GLU A 51 12.60 13.25 -8.06
C GLU A 51 13.42 14.29 -7.26
N GLN A 52 13.70 14.00 -5.98
CA GLN A 52 14.54 14.83 -5.10
C GLN A 52 16.05 14.48 -5.15
N GLY A 53 16.47 13.50 -5.97
CA GLY A 53 17.86 13.04 -6.03
C GLY A 53 18.28 12.10 -4.89
N LEU A 54 17.35 11.68 -4.02
CA LEU A 54 17.56 10.75 -2.91
C LEU A 54 17.49 9.30 -3.40
N PHE A 55 18.48 8.88 -4.20
CA PHE A 55 18.45 7.60 -4.91
C PHE A 55 18.48 6.37 -3.99
N ARG A 56 19.16 6.43 -2.85
CA ARG A 56 19.28 5.30 -1.92
C ARG A 56 17.97 5.07 -1.17
N GLU A 57 17.37 6.15 -0.69
CA GLU A 57 16.10 6.17 0.02
C GLU A 57 14.96 5.78 -0.94
N SER A 58 15.03 6.23 -2.20
CA SER A 58 14.13 5.79 -3.27
C SER A 58 14.16 4.27 -3.47
N LYS A 59 15.35 3.66 -3.58
CA LYS A 59 15.50 2.20 -3.69
C LYS A 59 14.94 1.48 -2.46
N TRP A 60 15.20 1.99 -1.26
CA TRP A 60 14.65 1.41 -0.03
C TRP A 60 13.12 1.43 -0.02
N MET A 61 12.50 2.55 -0.38
CA MET A 61 11.05 2.67 -0.48
C MET A 61 10.46 1.76 -1.57
N LEU A 62 11.18 1.56 -2.68
CA LEU A 62 10.77 0.62 -3.72
C LEU A 62 10.74 -0.82 -3.18
N TRP A 63 11.79 -1.25 -2.47
CA TRP A 63 11.82 -2.57 -1.83
C TRP A 63 10.68 -2.75 -0.82
N MET A 64 10.37 -1.73 -0.02
CA MET A 64 9.22 -1.76 0.89
C MET A 64 7.88 -1.85 0.15
N SER A 65 7.72 -1.11 -0.94
CA SER A 65 6.50 -1.18 -1.77
C SER A 65 6.27 -2.58 -2.32
N LEU A 66 7.34 -3.23 -2.81
CA LEU A 66 7.30 -4.61 -3.30
C LEU A 66 7.04 -5.62 -2.18
N PHE A 67 7.70 -5.48 -1.02
CA PHE A 67 7.47 -6.34 0.14
C PHE A 67 6.00 -6.35 0.55
N PHE A 68 5.40 -5.18 0.75
CA PHE A 68 3.98 -5.07 1.08
C PHE A 68 3.07 -5.47 -0.07
N GLY A 69 3.48 -5.26 -1.33
CA GLY A 69 2.75 -5.73 -2.50
C GLY A 69 2.65 -7.26 -2.55
N CYS A 70 3.76 -7.96 -2.29
CA CYS A 70 3.77 -9.42 -2.18
C CYS A 70 2.94 -9.90 -0.98
N ALA A 71 3.10 -9.25 0.18
CA ALA A 71 2.30 -9.57 1.36
C ALA A 71 0.80 -9.40 1.11
N PHE A 72 0.38 -8.35 0.38
CA PHE A 72 -1.01 -8.15 -0.01
C PHE A 72 -1.55 -9.33 -0.82
N VAL A 73 -0.82 -9.78 -1.84
CA VAL A 73 -1.23 -10.92 -2.67
C VAL A 73 -1.36 -12.20 -1.83
N ILE A 74 -0.38 -12.47 -0.96
CA ILE A 74 -0.42 -13.64 -0.08
C ILE A 74 -1.63 -13.58 0.85
N LEU A 75 -1.85 -12.46 1.53
CA LEU A 75 -2.98 -12.28 2.46
C LEU A 75 -4.32 -12.36 1.73
N LEU A 76 -4.41 -11.81 0.51
CA LEU A 76 -5.61 -11.90 -0.31
C LEU A 76 -5.92 -13.36 -0.64
N ILE A 77 -4.93 -14.15 -1.07
CA ILE A 77 -5.09 -15.58 -1.35
C ILE A 77 -5.53 -16.33 -0.09
N VAL A 78 -4.85 -16.11 1.04
CA VAL A 78 -5.19 -16.75 2.32
C VAL A 78 -6.61 -16.43 2.74
N SER A 79 -7.09 -15.19 2.52
CA SER A 79 -8.45 -14.75 2.87
C SER A 79 -9.56 -15.45 2.07
N PHE A 80 -9.25 -16.11 0.95
CA PHE A 80 -10.20 -16.91 0.18
C PHE A 80 -10.15 -18.41 0.49
N ILE A 81 -9.11 -18.86 1.18
CA ILE A 81 -8.87 -20.28 1.47
C ILE A 81 -9.21 -20.62 2.94
N ALA A 82 -9.01 -19.66 3.85
CA ALA A 82 -9.35 -19.77 5.27
C ALA A 82 -10.82 -19.40 5.53
#